data_AF-A0A7G8IT11-F1
#
_entry.id   AF-A0A7G8IT11-F1
#
_cell.length_a   1.000
_cell.length_b   1.000
_cell.length_c   1.000
_cell.angle_alpha   90.00
_cell.angle_beta   90.00
_cell.angle_gamma   90.00
#
_symmetry.space_group_name_H-M   'P 1'
#
loop_
_entity.id
_entity.type
_entity.pdbx_description
1 polymer ?
#
loop_
_entity_poly.entity_id
_entity_poly.type
_entity_poly.pdbx_seq_one_letter_code
_entity_poly.pdbx_strand_id
1 'polypeptide(L)'
;MASGSLLNRLMEVRRTSEALIEPLNTEDLNLQGMADASPPKWHLAHTTWFFETFVLKPNHPDYVPADPRWSYLFNSYYDAVGPRQPRPQRGLLSRPPMEEVSAWRKRVNLALEELLKRHSEAPWLDLVELGLNHEQQHQELMLMDLLDGFSRQPLEPAYRSDWAEPFDDQPITTGQTTGSQRHEPWLDCHGGLVEVGHSGDAFHFDNEGPRHRTWLEPFSIASRLVSNGAYRCFIDDGGYRRPELWMSEGWAERSQRNWEAPRYWRRDPDDQGPWRWEFTLAGRCPLEDHLPVRHLSWFEADAYARWAGARLPSEAEWELASHKHGASLQQSHGQLWQWTSSPYRPYPGFQPAAGAVGEYNGKFMTSQFVLRGSSQLTPRGHSRDTYRNFFTPASRWMAAGLRLAQ
;
A
#
# COMPACT_ATOMS: atom_id res chain seq x y z
N MET A 1 0.25 -9.29 25.65
CA MET A 1 1.62 -9.53 25.17
C MET A 1 2.60 -8.84 26.13
N ALA A 2 3.68 -9.50 26.58
CA ALA A 2 4.61 -8.90 27.54
C ALA A 2 5.25 -7.61 26.95
N SER A 3 5.32 -6.53 27.72
CA SER A 3 5.78 -5.20 27.27
C SER A 3 7.18 -5.21 26.64
N GLY A 4 8.06 -6.13 27.05
CA GLY A 4 9.38 -6.33 26.45
C GLY A 4 9.33 -6.74 24.97
N SER A 5 8.28 -7.43 24.53
CA SER A 5 8.06 -7.78 23.12
C SER A 5 7.57 -6.58 22.31
N LEU A 6 6.66 -5.77 22.87
CA LEU A 6 6.12 -4.57 22.20
C LEU A 6 7.18 -3.48 22.01
N LEU A 7 7.97 -3.20 23.05
CA LEU A 7 9.06 -2.23 22.97
C LEU A 7 10.09 -2.61 21.90
N ASN A 8 10.49 -3.88 21.84
CA ASN A 8 11.43 -4.37 20.84
C ASN A 8 10.87 -4.21 19.41
N ARG A 9 9.59 -4.56 19.21
CA ARG A 9 8.90 -4.37 17.92
C ARG A 9 8.80 -2.90 17.54
N LEU A 10 8.43 -2.03 18.48
CA LEU A 10 8.40 -0.58 18.27
C LEU A 10 9.77 -0.06 17.83
N MET A 11 10.84 -0.40 18.57
CA MET A 11 12.19 0.07 18.23
C MET A 11 12.70 -0.50 16.91
N GLU A 12 12.35 -1.74 16.55
CA GLU A 12 12.66 -2.31 15.24
C GLU A 12 11.97 -1.54 14.12
N VAL A 13 10.64 -1.37 14.20
CA VAL A 13 9.86 -0.60 13.22
C VAL A 13 10.44 0.81 13.07
N ARG A 14 10.78 1.47 14.18
CA ARG A 14 11.33 2.83 14.12
C ARG A 14 12.70 2.90 13.47
N ARG A 15 13.56 1.90 13.68
CA ARG A 15 14.86 1.77 12.99
C ARG A 15 14.68 1.49 11.50
N THR A 16 13.68 0.69 11.12
CA THR A 16 13.37 0.45 9.70
C THR A 16 13.06 1.76 8.98
N SER A 17 12.24 2.65 9.55
CA SER A 17 11.92 3.95 8.94
C SER A 17 13.16 4.84 8.73
N GLU A 18 14.15 4.76 9.63
CA GLU A 18 15.41 5.51 9.52
C GLU A 18 16.33 4.90 8.46
N ALA A 19 16.39 3.57 8.37
CA ALA A 19 17.15 2.87 7.35
C ALA A 19 16.62 3.14 5.92
N LEU A 20 15.31 3.39 5.76
CA LEU A 20 14.72 3.71 4.45
C LEU A 20 15.12 5.08 3.89
N ILE A 21 15.64 5.98 4.71
CA ILE A 21 16.09 7.30 4.26
C ILE A 21 17.62 7.44 4.21
N GLU A 22 18.35 6.45 4.70
CA GLU A 22 19.82 6.48 4.73
C GLU A 22 20.46 6.61 3.33
N PRO A 23 19.93 5.99 2.26
CA PRO A 23 20.47 6.17 0.90
C PRO A 23 20.15 7.53 0.25
N LEU A 24 19.32 8.37 0.87
CA LEU A 24 18.79 9.58 0.24
C LEU A 24 19.70 10.79 0.44
N ASN A 25 19.77 11.66 -0.58
CA ASN A 25 20.37 12.98 -0.41
C ASN A 25 19.40 13.92 0.34
N THR A 26 19.92 15.05 0.81
CA THR A 26 19.12 16.03 1.56
C THR A 26 17.96 16.58 0.73
N GLU A 27 18.18 16.75 -0.57
CA GLU A 27 17.20 17.22 -1.55
C GLU A 27 16.03 16.24 -1.72
N ASP A 28 16.34 14.94 -1.72
CA ASP A 28 15.35 13.86 -1.90
C ASP A 28 14.36 13.80 -0.73
N LEU A 29 14.84 14.13 0.48
CA LEU A 29 14.02 14.11 1.70
C LEU A 29 12.85 15.10 1.68
N ASN A 30 12.90 16.11 0.82
CA ASN A 30 11.84 17.11 0.66
C ASN A 30 11.05 16.98 -0.65
N LEU A 31 11.34 15.95 -1.47
CA LEU A 31 10.69 15.74 -2.75
C LEU A 31 9.21 15.34 -2.58
N GLN A 32 8.32 16.01 -3.33
CA GLN A 32 6.90 15.65 -3.44
C GLN A 32 6.52 15.55 -4.92
N GLY A 33 6.47 14.33 -5.48
CA GLY A 33 6.22 14.10 -6.90
C GLY A 33 4.80 14.46 -7.37
N MET A 34 3.82 14.43 -6.46
CA MET A 34 2.42 14.77 -6.73
C MET A 34 1.65 15.09 -5.45
N ALA A 35 0.43 15.62 -5.61
CA ALA A 35 -0.44 16.04 -4.51
C ALA A 35 -0.75 14.92 -3.49
N ASP A 36 -0.80 13.66 -3.93
CA ASP A 36 -1.01 12.52 -3.04
C ASP A 36 0.27 12.04 -2.34
N ALA A 37 1.44 12.30 -2.90
CA ALA A 37 2.70 11.94 -2.26
C ALA A 37 3.01 12.85 -1.06
N SER A 38 3.82 12.38 -0.13
CA SER A 38 4.44 13.21 0.91
C SER A 38 5.96 13.03 0.92
N PRO A 39 6.74 14.06 1.28
CA PRO A 39 8.19 13.92 1.35
C PRO A 39 8.65 12.90 2.40
N PRO A 40 9.77 12.17 2.20
CA PRO A 40 10.32 11.25 3.19
C PRO A 40 10.50 11.89 4.58
N LYS A 41 10.96 13.14 4.65
CA LYS A 41 11.04 13.91 5.90
C LYS A 41 9.68 14.05 6.59
N TRP A 42 8.62 14.27 5.82
CA TRP A 42 7.26 14.37 6.35
C TRP A 42 6.78 13.03 6.90
N HIS A 43 7.08 11.89 6.26
CA HIS A 43 6.76 10.55 6.80
C HIS A 43 7.42 10.30 8.17
N LEU A 44 8.72 10.58 8.32
CA LEU A 44 9.41 10.41 9.60
C LEU A 44 8.86 11.34 10.69
N ALA A 45 8.59 12.58 10.34
CA ALA A 45 8.03 13.56 11.27
C ALA A 45 6.59 13.21 11.66
N HIS A 46 5.75 12.78 10.72
CA HIS A 46 4.36 12.39 10.96
C HIS A 46 4.24 11.16 11.86
N THR A 47 5.02 10.12 11.61
CA THR A 47 5.03 8.94 12.48
C THR A 47 5.56 9.26 13.87
N THR A 48 6.46 10.24 14.00
CA THR A 48 6.89 10.78 15.31
C THR A 48 5.79 11.59 16.00
N TRP A 49 5.09 12.44 15.24
CA TRP A 49 3.93 13.21 15.70
C TRP A 49 2.84 12.32 16.29
N PHE A 50 2.56 11.17 15.67
CA PHE A 50 1.53 10.23 16.14
C PHE A 50 1.80 9.79 17.59
N PHE A 51 3.00 9.25 17.86
CA PHE A 51 3.34 8.80 19.21
C PHE A 51 3.43 9.95 20.20
N GLU A 52 3.99 11.10 19.78
CA GLU A 52 4.03 12.27 20.67
C GLU A 52 2.61 12.70 21.08
N THR A 53 1.70 12.78 20.12
CA THR A 53 0.35 13.34 20.30
C THR A 53 -0.56 12.40 21.06
N PHE A 54 -0.62 11.14 20.66
CA PHE A 54 -1.61 10.21 21.19
C PHE A 54 -1.06 9.39 22.37
N VAL A 55 0.25 9.15 22.45
CA VAL A 55 0.86 8.31 23.51
C VAL A 55 1.57 9.16 24.57
N LEU A 56 2.54 9.99 24.21
CA LEU A 56 3.39 10.66 25.19
C LEU A 56 2.67 11.80 25.91
N LYS A 57 2.07 12.76 25.18
CA LYS A 57 1.38 13.91 25.78
C LYS A 57 0.32 13.52 26.83
N PRO A 58 -0.53 12.49 26.61
CA PRO A 58 -1.54 12.11 27.60
C PRO A 58 -0.99 11.29 28.77
N ASN A 59 0.13 10.57 28.60
CA ASN A 59 0.54 9.52 29.53
C ASN A 59 1.92 9.75 30.18
N HIS A 60 2.66 10.78 29.79
CA HIS A 60 3.97 11.12 30.35
C HIS A 60 3.98 12.58 30.85
N PRO A 61 3.60 12.85 32.12
CA PRO A 61 3.38 14.22 32.63
C PRO A 61 4.56 15.17 32.47
N ASP A 62 5.79 14.66 32.63
CA ASP A 62 7.02 15.46 32.53
C ASP A 62 7.57 15.55 31.08
N TYR A 63 6.82 15.06 30.08
CA TYR A 63 7.27 15.07 28.70
C TYR A 63 7.21 16.48 28.11
N VAL A 64 8.34 16.95 27.58
CA VAL A 64 8.44 18.24 26.89
C VAL A 64 8.22 18.05 25.38
N PRO A 65 7.07 18.47 24.84
CA PRO A 65 6.74 18.28 23.44
C PRO A 65 7.63 19.12 22.51
N ALA A 66 7.65 18.74 21.23
CA ALA A 66 8.19 19.61 20.18
C ALA A 66 7.42 20.94 20.09
N ASP A 67 7.99 21.87 19.32
CA ASP A 67 7.36 23.15 19.01
C ASP A 67 5.90 22.94 18.58
N PRO A 68 4.92 23.64 19.19
CA PRO A 68 3.51 23.39 18.93
C PRO A 68 3.11 23.58 17.46
N ARG A 69 3.87 24.38 16.69
CA ARG A 69 3.66 24.54 15.24
C ARG A 69 3.86 23.23 14.47
N TRP A 70 4.65 22.29 14.99
CA TRP A 70 4.90 21.00 14.34
C TRP A 70 3.65 20.12 14.32
N SER A 71 2.72 20.32 15.26
CA SER A 71 1.41 19.65 15.20
C SER A 71 0.62 20.07 13.96
N TYR A 72 0.68 21.35 13.56
CA TYR A 72 0.06 21.81 12.32
C TYR A 72 0.78 21.23 11.08
N LEU A 73 2.11 21.16 11.10
CA LEU A 73 2.90 20.67 9.96
C LEU A 73 2.71 19.17 9.71
N PHE A 74 2.58 18.38 10.78
CA PHE A 74 2.64 16.92 10.73
C PHE A 74 1.34 16.23 11.13
N ASN A 75 0.25 16.94 11.43
CA ASN A 75 -1.09 16.34 11.43
C ASN A 75 -1.47 15.92 10.00
N SER A 76 -1.84 14.65 9.82
CA SER A 76 -2.21 14.10 8.51
C SER A 76 -3.61 14.54 8.09
N TYR A 77 -4.60 14.16 8.89
CA TYR A 77 -6.02 14.34 8.59
C TYR A 77 -6.89 14.38 9.84
N TYR A 78 -6.35 14.39 11.06
CA TYR A 78 -7.17 14.36 12.28
C TYR A 78 -7.80 15.73 12.55
N ASP A 79 -9.04 15.90 12.11
CA ASP A 79 -9.77 17.18 12.21
C ASP A 79 -10.06 17.52 13.67
N ALA A 80 -10.32 16.52 14.52
CA ALA A 80 -10.49 16.70 15.96
C ALA A 80 -9.21 17.17 16.68
N VAL A 81 -8.01 16.97 16.09
CA VAL A 81 -6.75 17.44 16.68
C VAL A 81 -6.47 18.89 16.33
N GLY A 82 -6.87 19.35 15.14
CA GLY A 82 -6.77 20.75 14.74
C GLY A 82 -6.38 20.98 13.27
N PRO A 83 -6.10 22.25 12.89
CA PRO A 83 -5.72 22.59 11.52
C PRO A 83 -4.41 21.93 11.11
N ARG A 84 -4.19 21.81 9.80
CA ARG A 84 -3.03 21.13 9.22
C ARG A 84 -2.48 21.81 7.97
N GLN A 85 -1.20 21.58 7.70
CA GLN A 85 -0.59 21.92 6.42
C GLN A 85 -1.34 21.19 5.28
N PRO A 86 -1.76 21.90 4.21
CA PRO A 86 -2.40 21.25 3.06
C PRO A 86 -1.50 20.16 2.47
N ARG A 87 -2.06 18.96 2.25
CA ARG A 87 -1.33 17.80 1.70
C ARG A 87 -0.55 18.15 0.42
N PRO A 88 -1.11 18.86 -0.58
CA PRO A 88 -0.38 19.20 -1.82
C PRO A 88 0.78 20.19 -1.62
N GLN A 89 0.95 20.74 -0.41
CA GLN A 89 1.95 21.76 -0.08
C GLN A 89 2.97 21.25 0.95
N ARG A 90 3.05 19.94 1.21
CA ARG A 90 4.01 19.37 2.16
C ARG A 90 5.46 19.53 1.69
N GLY A 91 5.71 19.41 0.38
CA GLY A 91 7.01 19.60 -0.26
C GLY A 91 7.50 21.06 -0.25
N LEU A 92 6.66 22.02 0.12
CA LEU A 92 7.07 23.42 0.29
C LEU A 92 7.75 23.68 1.65
N LEU A 93 7.71 22.70 2.57
CA LEU A 93 8.22 22.85 3.93
C LEU A 93 9.73 22.59 4.01
N SER A 94 10.53 23.62 3.72
CA SER A 94 11.99 23.58 3.94
C SER A 94 12.38 23.45 5.42
N ARG A 95 11.47 23.80 6.35
CA ARG A 95 11.65 23.68 7.80
C ARG A 95 10.53 22.85 8.44
N PRO A 96 10.80 22.13 9.55
CA PRO A 96 12.12 21.92 10.15
C PRO A 96 13.08 21.13 9.23
N PRO A 97 14.40 21.35 9.35
CA PRO A 97 15.41 20.57 8.63
C PRO A 97 15.42 19.12 9.13
N MET A 98 15.95 18.20 8.33
CA MET A 98 15.94 16.78 8.69
C MET A 98 16.63 16.49 10.02
N GLU A 99 17.73 17.19 10.33
CA GLU A 99 18.47 17.02 11.59
C GLU A 99 17.60 17.29 12.82
N GLU A 100 16.75 18.32 12.79
CA GLU A 100 15.80 18.64 13.87
C GLU A 100 14.70 17.56 13.97
N VAL A 101 14.22 17.04 12.84
CA VAL A 101 13.25 15.94 12.80
C VAL A 101 13.85 14.67 13.41
N SER A 102 15.08 14.32 13.06
CA SER A 102 15.81 13.17 13.61
C SER A 102 16.07 13.33 15.11
N ALA A 103 16.47 14.52 15.56
CA ALA A 103 16.67 14.81 16.98
C ALA A 103 15.36 14.67 17.77
N TRP A 104 14.24 15.19 17.25
CA TRP A 104 12.92 15.01 17.86
C TRP A 104 12.51 13.55 17.93
N ARG A 105 12.68 12.82 16.82
CA ARG A 105 12.39 11.39 16.74
C ARG A 105 13.18 10.59 17.78
N LYS A 106 14.46 10.89 17.98
CA LYS A 106 15.29 10.29 19.05
C LYS A 106 14.74 10.58 20.44
N ARG A 107 14.32 11.83 20.73
CA ARG A 107 13.70 12.19 22.02
C ARG A 107 12.40 11.41 22.27
N VAL A 108 11.54 11.31 21.26
CA VAL A 108 10.29 10.53 21.33
C VAL A 108 10.59 9.04 21.57
N ASN A 109 11.60 8.46 20.90
CA ASN A 109 11.99 7.06 21.11
C ASN A 109 12.42 6.81 22.56
N LEU A 110 13.26 7.68 23.12
CA LEU A 110 13.72 7.57 24.52
C LEU A 110 12.56 7.68 25.51
N ALA A 111 11.65 8.63 25.29
CA ALA A 111 10.48 8.81 26.14
C ALA A 111 9.50 7.62 26.06
N LEU A 112 9.30 7.05 24.87
CA LEU A 112 8.49 5.83 24.69
C LEU A 112 9.13 4.63 25.37
N GLU A 113 10.45 4.49 25.27
CA GLU A 113 11.20 3.42 25.93
C GLU A 113 11.06 3.51 27.47
N GLU A 114 11.23 4.70 28.03
CA GLU A 114 11.04 4.96 29.45
C GLU A 114 9.59 4.65 29.90
N LEU A 115 8.61 5.15 29.14
CA LEU A 115 7.19 4.97 29.45
C LEU A 115 6.79 3.49 29.42
N LEU A 116 7.19 2.74 28.38
CA LEU A 116 6.86 1.33 28.20
C LEU A 116 7.55 0.41 29.22
N LYS A 117 8.75 0.77 29.68
CA LYS A 117 9.43 0.04 30.77
C LYS A 117 8.73 0.22 32.11
N ARG A 118 8.14 1.39 32.36
CA ARG A 118 7.42 1.69 33.62
C ARG A 118 6.00 1.14 33.64
N HIS A 119 5.35 1.00 32.49
CA HIS A 119 3.92 0.69 32.39
C HIS A 119 3.65 -0.48 31.45
N SER A 120 3.88 -1.71 31.94
CA SER A 120 3.79 -2.93 31.12
C SER A 120 2.36 -3.44 30.83
N GLU A 121 1.36 -2.90 31.53
CA GLU A 121 -0.06 -3.33 31.44
C GLU A 121 -1.01 -2.14 31.25
N ALA A 122 -0.51 -1.01 30.75
CA ALA A 122 -1.34 0.17 30.58
C ALA A 122 -2.41 0.01 29.49
N PRO A 123 -3.60 0.62 29.66
CA PRO A 123 -4.68 0.51 28.68
C PRO A 123 -4.36 1.21 27.33
N TRP A 124 -3.36 2.11 27.30
CA TRP A 124 -2.93 2.79 26.07
C TRP A 124 -1.90 1.98 25.25
N LEU A 125 -1.55 0.75 25.65
CA LEU A 125 -0.63 -0.10 24.89
C LEU A 125 -1.19 -0.47 23.50
N ASP A 126 -2.52 -0.60 23.37
CA ASP A 126 -3.18 -0.83 22.07
C ASP A 126 -2.96 0.33 21.10
N LEU A 127 -2.83 1.55 21.61
CA LEU A 127 -2.51 2.72 20.81
C LEU A 127 -1.05 2.75 20.36
N VAL A 128 -0.13 2.16 21.13
CA VAL A 128 1.25 1.93 20.70
C VAL A 128 1.30 0.87 19.60
N GLU A 129 0.50 -0.19 19.74
CA GLU A 129 0.33 -1.23 18.70
C GLU A 129 -0.31 -0.64 17.42
N LEU A 130 -1.29 0.26 17.55
CA LEU A 130 -1.80 1.00 16.39
C LEU A 130 -0.71 1.89 15.77
N GLY A 131 0.05 2.61 16.60
CA GLY A 131 1.10 3.52 16.14
C GLY A 131 2.22 2.82 15.36
N LEU A 132 2.63 1.61 15.77
CA LEU A 132 3.65 0.86 15.03
C LEU A 132 3.10 0.33 13.69
N ASN A 133 1.84 -0.10 13.65
CA ASN A 133 1.21 -0.53 12.40
C ASN A 133 0.98 0.67 11.45
N HIS A 134 0.61 1.83 11.99
CA HIS A 134 0.55 3.09 11.27
C HIS A 134 1.91 3.49 10.67
N GLU A 135 2.98 3.34 11.43
CA GLU A 135 4.33 3.60 10.91
C GLU A 135 4.74 2.63 9.80
N GLN A 136 4.37 1.36 9.89
CA GLN A 136 4.58 0.39 8.81
C GLN A 136 3.82 0.76 7.52
N GLN A 137 2.61 1.31 7.62
CA GLN A 137 1.91 1.89 6.45
C GLN A 137 2.73 3.05 5.85
N HIS A 138 3.28 3.92 6.70
CA HIS A 138 4.11 5.04 6.25
C HIS A 138 5.46 4.64 5.67
N GLN A 139 6.02 3.49 6.05
CA GLN A 139 7.22 2.91 5.43
C GLN A 139 6.95 2.48 3.99
N GLU A 140 5.84 1.79 3.76
CA GLU A 140 5.40 1.41 2.42
C GLU A 140 5.10 2.65 1.56
N LEU A 141 4.33 3.61 2.09
CA LEU A 141 3.99 4.84 1.38
C LEU A 141 5.23 5.67 1.03
N MET A 142 6.23 5.75 1.93
CA MET A 142 7.46 6.51 1.68
C MET A 142 8.18 6.01 0.41
N LEU A 143 8.27 4.68 0.24
CA LEU A 143 8.88 4.09 -0.94
C LEU A 143 8.06 4.33 -2.21
N MET A 144 6.72 4.24 -2.14
CA MET A 144 5.84 4.55 -3.27
C MET A 144 5.92 6.03 -3.68
N ASP A 145 5.99 6.93 -2.71
CA ASP A 145 6.04 8.37 -2.90
C ASP A 145 7.40 8.81 -3.47
N LEU A 146 8.49 8.21 -2.98
CA LEU A 146 9.83 8.39 -3.50
C LEU A 146 9.94 7.91 -4.96
N LEU A 147 9.42 6.71 -5.25
CA LEU A 147 9.39 6.16 -6.61
C LEU A 147 8.69 7.12 -7.58
N ASP A 148 7.52 7.66 -7.20
CA ASP A 148 6.83 8.64 -8.03
C ASP A 148 7.68 9.90 -8.27
N GLY A 149 8.29 10.43 -7.22
CA GLY A 149 9.17 11.60 -7.31
C GLY A 149 10.38 11.39 -8.22
N PHE A 150 11.06 10.26 -8.08
CA PHE A 150 12.24 9.89 -8.85
C PHE A 150 11.90 9.60 -10.32
N SER A 151 10.76 8.95 -10.58
CA SER A 151 10.30 8.62 -11.94
C SER A 151 10.03 9.84 -12.84
N ARG A 152 9.96 11.03 -12.24
CA ARG A 152 9.73 12.33 -12.89
C ARG A 152 11.01 13.14 -13.08
N GLN A 153 12.11 12.73 -12.46
CA GLN A 153 13.39 13.42 -12.63
C GLN A 153 14.01 13.03 -13.97
N PRO A 154 14.45 14.01 -14.80
CA PRO A 154 15.06 13.70 -16.10
C PRO A 154 16.32 12.85 -16.02
N LEU A 155 17.02 12.88 -14.88
CA LEU A 155 18.22 12.07 -14.62
C LEU A 155 17.90 10.64 -14.17
N GLU A 156 16.62 10.30 -13.97
CA GLU A 156 16.17 8.95 -13.62
C GLU A 156 16.96 8.32 -12.44
N PRO A 157 17.07 9.01 -11.28
CA PRO A 157 17.87 8.54 -10.16
C PRO A 157 17.29 7.25 -9.58
N ALA A 158 18.16 6.33 -9.19
CA ALA A 158 17.78 5.16 -8.40
C ALA A 158 17.71 5.54 -6.91
N TYR A 159 16.77 4.97 -6.17
CA TYR A 159 16.81 4.98 -4.70
C TYR A 159 18.03 4.22 -4.21
N ARG A 160 18.24 3.04 -4.78
CA ARG A 160 19.41 2.18 -4.55
C ARG A 160 19.70 1.40 -5.82
N SER A 161 20.91 1.48 -6.36
CA SER A 161 21.28 0.72 -7.55
C SER A 161 21.33 -0.80 -7.32
N ASP A 162 21.50 -1.22 -6.06
CA ASP A 162 21.44 -2.60 -5.61
C ASP A 162 20.05 -3.01 -5.10
N TRP A 163 19.02 -2.17 -5.33
CA TRP A 163 17.65 -2.52 -4.98
C TRP A 163 17.19 -3.73 -5.79
N ALA A 164 17.15 -4.88 -5.13
CA ALA A 164 16.51 -6.07 -5.64
C ALA A 164 15.05 -6.05 -5.20
N GLU A 165 14.13 -6.05 -6.17
CA GLU A 165 12.72 -6.21 -5.86
C GLU A 165 12.49 -7.64 -5.39
N PRO A 166 11.88 -7.86 -4.20
CA PRO A 166 11.72 -9.19 -3.65
C PRO A 166 10.53 -9.91 -4.29
N PHE A 167 10.48 -9.92 -5.64
CA PHE A 167 9.62 -10.84 -6.35
C PHE A 167 10.10 -12.26 -6.08
N ASP A 168 9.16 -13.19 -5.94
CA ASP A 168 9.50 -14.59 -5.73
C ASP A 168 10.10 -15.13 -7.03
N ASP A 169 11.42 -15.03 -7.13
CA ASP A 169 12.24 -15.46 -8.27
C ASP A 169 12.40 -16.99 -8.31
N GLN A 170 11.74 -17.71 -7.39
CA GLN A 170 11.71 -19.16 -7.41
C GLN A 170 11.15 -19.62 -8.76
N PRO A 171 11.95 -20.28 -9.61
CA PRO A 171 11.42 -20.88 -10.81
C PRO A 171 10.33 -21.83 -10.37
N ILE A 172 9.10 -21.56 -10.85
CA ILE A 172 8.00 -22.52 -10.72
C ILE A 172 8.59 -23.84 -11.21
N THR A 173 8.54 -24.88 -10.38
CA THR A 173 8.82 -26.24 -10.82
C THR A 173 7.71 -26.62 -11.80
N THR A 174 7.84 -26.14 -13.03
CA THR A 174 7.00 -26.55 -14.15
C THR A 174 7.31 -28.01 -14.35
N GLY A 175 6.38 -28.88 -13.94
CA GLY A 175 6.18 -30.10 -14.70
C GLY A 175 6.12 -29.70 -16.16
N GLN A 176 6.99 -30.29 -16.97
CA GLN A 176 7.11 -29.99 -18.39
C GLN A 176 5.73 -30.05 -19.06
N THR A 177 5.22 -28.92 -19.51
CA THR A 177 4.21 -28.88 -20.56
C THR A 177 4.70 -27.94 -21.65
N THR A 178 5.42 -28.55 -22.58
CA THR A 178 5.59 -28.08 -23.94
C THR A 178 4.21 -27.98 -24.61
N GLY A 179 3.85 -26.82 -25.14
CA GLY A 179 2.68 -26.67 -26.01
C GLY A 179 1.83 -25.46 -25.68
N SER A 180 1.34 -24.82 -26.73
CA SER A 180 0.58 -23.57 -26.76
C SER A 180 -0.55 -23.46 -25.73
N GLN A 181 -0.74 -22.23 -25.22
CA GLN A 181 -1.76 -21.77 -24.26
C GLN A 181 -1.45 -22.08 -22.78
N ARG A 182 -0.64 -21.21 -22.16
CA ARG A 182 -0.52 -21.11 -20.69
C ARG A 182 -1.82 -20.51 -20.14
N HIS A 183 -2.86 -21.32 -19.98
CA HIS A 183 -3.96 -20.93 -19.10
C HIS A 183 -3.41 -20.84 -17.67
N GLU A 184 -3.60 -19.69 -17.01
CA GLU A 184 -3.36 -19.59 -15.57
C GLU A 184 -4.22 -20.67 -14.88
N PRO A 185 -3.64 -21.50 -13.99
CA PRO A 185 -4.45 -22.48 -13.28
C PRO A 185 -5.53 -21.74 -12.49
N TRP A 186 -6.80 -22.05 -12.74
CA TRP A 186 -7.93 -21.54 -11.98
C TRP A 186 -8.13 -22.38 -10.71
N LEU A 187 -8.41 -21.73 -9.59
CA LEU A 187 -8.66 -22.36 -8.30
C LEU A 187 -10.15 -22.26 -7.98
N ASP A 188 -10.80 -23.42 -7.92
CA ASP A 188 -12.25 -23.49 -7.76
C ASP A 188 -12.68 -23.27 -6.31
N CYS A 189 -13.65 -22.38 -6.14
CA CYS A 189 -14.33 -22.10 -4.88
C CYS A 189 -15.82 -22.43 -5.02
N HIS A 190 -16.31 -23.39 -4.23
CA HIS A 190 -17.72 -23.81 -4.29
C HIS A 190 -18.71 -22.74 -3.81
N GLY A 191 -18.24 -21.62 -3.25
CA GLY A 191 -19.11 -20.59 -2.68
C GLY A 191 -19.90 -21.09 -1.46
N GLY A 192 -21.08 -20.53 -1.27
CA GLY A 192 -21.97 -20.75 -0.13
C GLY A 192 -21.91 -19.62 0.90
N LEU A 193 -22.45 -19.91 2.09
CA LEU A 193 -22.39 -19.00 3.23
C LEU A 193 -21.00 -19.05 3.85
N VAL A 194 -20.28 -17.94 3.79
CA VAL A 194 -18.92 -17.80 4.33
C VAL A 194 -18.87 -16.69 5.38
N GLU A 195 -17.81 -16.70 6.19
CA GLU A 195 -17.51 -15.61 7.11
C GLU A 195 -16.28 -14.84 6.63
N VAL A 196 -16.38 -13.51 6.66
CA VAL A 196 -15.35 -12.57 6.21
C VAL A 196 -15.06 -11.59 7.34
N GLY A 197 -13.79 -11.22 7.48
CA GLY A 197 -13.30 -10.26 8.46
C GLY A 197 -12.56 -10.89 9.64
N HIS A 198 -11.87 -10.03 10.38
CA HIS A 198 -10.96 -10.42 11.45
C HIS A 198 -11.66 -11.18 12.59
N SER A 199 -10.98 -12.21 13.10
CA SER A 199 -11.33 -12.93 14.33
C SER A 199 -10.11 -13.22 15.17
N GLY A 200 -10.27 -13.19 16.50
CA GLY A 200 -9.23 -13.46 17.48
C GLY A 200 -8.75 -12.19 18.18
N ASP A 201 -7.65 -12.31 18.92
CA ASP A 201 -7.09 -11.24 19.75
C ASP A 201 -5.84 -10.58 19.13
N ALA A 202 -5.50 -10.95 17.89
CA ALA A 202 -4.36 -10.36 17.18
C ALA A 202 -4.72 -8.95 16.68
N PHE A 203 -3.72 -8.09 16.50
CA PHE A 203 -3.95 -6.76 15.96
C PHE A 203 -4.63 -6.81 14.59
N HIS A 204 -5.61 -5.92 14.41
CA HIS A 204 -6.24 -5.60 13.14
C HIS A 204 -6.62 -4.12 13.11
N PHE A 205 -6.75 -3.54 11.92
CA PHE A 205 -7.40 -2.23 11.81
C PHE A 205 -8.91 -2.39 12.00
N ASP A 206 -9.57 -1.39 12.56
CA ASP A 206 -11.02 -1.39 12.82
C ASP A 206 -11.85 -1.72 11.56
N ASN A 207 -11.38 -1.33 10.37
CA ASN A 207 -12.03 -1.61 9.10
C ASN A 207 -12.05 -3.09 8.68
N GLU A 208 -11.26 -3.96 9.33
CA GLU A 208 -11.21 -5.40 9.07
C GLU A 208 -12.33 -6.16 9.78
N GLY A 209 -13.11 -5.49 10.63
CA GLY A 209 -14.18 -6.09 11.42
C GLY A 209 -15.49 -5.29 11.44
N PRO A 210 -16.52 -5.83 12.12
CA PRO A 210 -16.55 -7.16 12.73
C PRO A 210 -16.64 -8.28 11.67
N ARG A 211 -16.23 -9.51 12.06
CA ARG A 211 -16.47 -10.71 11.26
C ARG A 211 -17.95 -10.91 11.03
N HIS A 212 -18.34 -11.15 9.79
CA HIS A 212 -19.74 -11.24 9.40
C HIS A 212 -19.94 -12.29 8.31
N ARG A 213 -21.20 -12.70 8.13
CA ARG A 213 -21.59 -13.69 7.13
C ARG A 213 -21.93 -13.02 5.81
N THR A 214 -21.48 -13.59 4.70
CA THR A 214 -21.87 -13.20 3.34
C THR A 214 -22.07 -14.45 2.48
N TRP A 215 -22.88 -14.33 1.43
CA TRP A 215 -23.10 -15.40 0.46
C TRP A 215 -22.22 -15.18 -0.77
N LEU A 216 -21.50 -16.21 -1.19
CA LEU A 216 -20.74 -16.21 -2.44
C LEU A 216 -21.29 -17.28 -3.37
N GLU A 217 -21.51 -16.94 -4.64
CA GLU A 217 -21.77 -17.95 -5.67
C GLU A 217 -20.49 -18.76 -5.94
N PRO A 218 -20.58 -19.95 -6.55
CA PRO A 218 -19.39 -20.66 -7.03
C PRO A 218 -18.61 -19.79 -8.01
N PHE A 219 -17.29 -19.75 -7.85
CA PHE A 219 -16.38 -18.99 -8.70
C PHE A 219 -15.04 -19.70 -8.81
N SER A 220 -14.23 -19.30 -9.78
CA SER A 220 -12.81 -19.66 -9.81
C SER A 220 -11.95 -18.41 -9.79
N ILE A 221 -10.78 -18.50 -9.16
CA ILE A 221 -9.81 -17.40 -9.11
C ILE A 221 -8.47 -17.84 -9.71
N ALA A 222 -7.82 -16.98 -10.49
CA ALA A 222 -6.52 -17.27 -11.04
C ALA A 222 -5.52 -17.56 -9.92
N SER A 223 -4.71 -18.62 -10.06
CA SER A 223 -3.69 -19.00 -9.08
C SER A 223 -2.51 -18.04 -9.02
N ARG A 224 -2.32 -17.18 -10.04
CA ARG A 224 -1.24 -16.19 -10.12
C ARG A 224 -1.76 -14.79 -10.46
N LEU A 225 -0.90 -13.79 -10.33
CA LEU A 225 -1.16 -12.44 -10.83
C LEU A 225 -0.93 -12.37 -12.34
N VAL A 226 -1.65 -11.47 -13.00
CA VAL A 226 -1.45 -11.18 -14.43
C VAL A 226 -0.03 -10.67 -14.65
N SER A 227 0.66 -11.19 -15.68
CA SER A 227 2.04 -10.81 -15.98
C SER A 227 2.14 -9.60 -16.91
N ASN A 228 3.32 -8.95 -16.94
CA ASN A 228 3.66 -7.90 -17.89
C ASN A 228 3.45 -8.33 -19.35
N GLY A 229 3.85 -9.55 -19.70
CA GLY A 229 3.67 -10.11 -21.05
C GLY A 229 2.19 -10.29 -21.42
N ALA A 230 1.37 -10.77 -20.48
CA ALA A 230 -0.07 -10.88 -20.68
C ALA A 230 -0.73 -9.50 -20.81
N TYR A 231 -0.27 -8.52 -20.04
CA TYR A 231 -0.74 -7.13 -20.13
C TYR A 231 -0.30 -6.43 -21.42
N ARG A 232 0.87 -6.77 -21.95
CA ARG A 232 1.34 -6.31 -23.26
C ARG A 232 0.40 -6.75 -24.37
N CYS A 233 -0.11 -7.99 -24.35
CA CYS A 233 -1.12 -8.43 -25.31
C CYS A 233 -2.39 -7.58 -25.28
N PHE A 234 -2.84 -7.14 -24.10
CA PHE A 234 -3.96 -6.20 -23.97
C PHE A 234 -3.64 -4.84 -24.61
N ILE A 235 -2.43 -4.30 -24.40
CA ILE A 235 -2.00 -3.03 -25.02
C ILE A 235 -1.94 -3.16 -26.55
N ASP A 236 -1.35 -4.25 -27.04
CA ASP A 236 -1.14 -4.51 -28.47
C ASP A 236 -2.50 -4.69 -29.20
N ASP A 237 -3.46 -5.36 -28.56
CA ASP A 237 -4.85 -5.50 -29.04
C ASP A 237 -5.72 -4.24 -28.83
N GLY A 238 -5.09 -3.10 -28.58
CA GLY A 238 -5.75 -1.81 -28.49
C GLY A 238 -6.54 -1.60 -27.21
N GLY A 239 -6.17 -2.25 -26.11
CA GLY A 239 -6.83 -2.14 -24.81
C GLY A 239 -7.05 -0.69 -24.34
N TYR A 240 -6.06 0.18 -24.51
CA TYR A 240 -6.17 1.61 -24.20
C TYR A 240 -6.88 2.44 -25.29
N ARG A 241 -7.25 1.86 -26.43
CA ARG A 241 -7.91 2.53 -27.57
C ARG A 241 -9.36 2.09 -27.79
N ARG A 242 -9.86 1.18 -26.96
CA ARG A 242 -11.14 0.50 -27.12
C ARG A 242 -12.11 0.86 -25.97
N PRO A 243 -12.98 1.87 -26.15
CA PRO A 243 -13.83 2.38 -25.07
C PRO A 243 -14.77 1.34 -24.48
N GLU A 244 -15.16 0.32 -25.23
CA GLU A 244 -16.06 -0.75 -24.80
C GLU A 244 -15.49 -1.63 -23.68
N LEU A 245 -14.16 -1.56 -23.45
CA LEU A 245 -13.49 -2.31 -22.38
C LEU A 245 -13.52 -1.57 -21.03
N TRP A 246 -13.81 -0.26 -21.03
CA TRP A 246 -13.59 0.60 -19.87
C TRP A 246 -14.91 0.99 -19.21
N MET A 247 -14.86 1.15 -17.89
CA MET A 247 -15.86 1.98 -17.21
C MET A 247 -15.80 3.40 -17.76
N SER A 248 -16.96 4.08 -17.84
CA SER A 248 -17.05 5.42 -18.44
C SER A 248 -16.12 6.45 -17.75
N GLU A 249 -16.05 6.44 -16.42
CA GLU A 249 -15.11 7.29 -15.66
C GLU A 249 -13.65 6.95 -15.99
N GLY A 250 -13.32 5.66 -16.06
CA GLY A 250 -11.99 5.19 -16.43
C GLY A 250 -11.58 5.60 -17.85
N TRP A 251 -12.50 5.55 -18.81
CA TRP A 251 -12.25 6.02 -20.17
C TRP A 251 -11.97 7.53 -20.21
N ALA A 252 -12.71 8.32 -19.42
CA ALA A 252 -12.51 9.76 -19.31
C ALA A 252 -11.14 10.08 -18.67
N GLU A 253 -10.79 9.45 -17.54
CA GLU A 253 -9.49 9.62 -16.87
C GLU A 253 -8.33 9.21 -17.77
N ARG A 254 -8.43 8.05 -18.42
CA ARG A 254 -7.43 7.56 -19.39
C ARG A 254 -7.21 8.56 -20.51
N SER A 255 -8.29 9.14 -21.04
CA SER A 255 -8.23 10.10 -22.15
C SER A 255 -7.66 11.44 -21.70
N GLN A 256 -8.12 11.99 -20.57
CA GLN A 256 -7.65 13.27 -20.02
C GLN A 256 -6.15 13.23 -19.68
N ARG A 257 -5.66 12.08 -19.21
CA ARG A 257 -4.27 11.89 -18.78
C ARG A 257 -3.40 11.15 -19.80
N ASN A 258 -3.94 10.84 -20.98
CA ASN A 258 -3.26 10.12 -22.06
C ASN A 258 -2.58 8.81 -21.61
N TRP A 259 -3.27 7.94 -20.87
CA TRP A 259 -2.67 6.67 -20.47
C TRP A 259 -2.58 5.70 -21.66
N GLU A 260 -1.42 5.08 -21.85
CA GLU A 260 -1.17 4.11 -22.93
C GLU A 260 -0.54 2.80 -22.44
N ALA A 261 -0.12 2.76 -21.19
CA ALA A 261 0.56 1.67 -20.52
C ALA A 261 0.56 1.92 -19.01
N PRO A 262 0.90 0.91 -18.17
CA PRO A 262 1.12 1.06 -16.74
C PRO A 262 2.08 2.21 -16.40
N ARG A 263 1.89 2.83 -15.22
CA ARG A 263 2.43 4.17 -14.89
C ARG A 263 3.93 4.35 -15.15
N TYR A 264 4.73 3.33 -14.84
CA TYR A 264 6.19 3.41 -14.88
C TYR A 264 6.81 2.68 -16.07
N TRP A 265 6.01 2.17 -17.00
CA TRP A 265 6.54 1.67 -18.27
C TRP A 265 7.16 2.82 -19.07
N ARG A 266 8.26 2.53 -19.77
CA ARG A 266 9.02 3.47 -20.58
C ARG A 266 9.38 2.86 -21.94
N ARG A 267 9.38 3.70 -22.97
CA ARG A 267 9.96 3.42 -24.29
C ARG A 267 11.39 3.95 -24.31
N ASP A 268 12.13 3.63 -25.37
CA ASP A 268 13.38 4.31 -25.66
C ASP A 268 13.08 5.80 -25.98
N PRO A 269 13.92 6.76 -25.53
CA PRO A 269 13.63 8.19 -25.69
C PRO A 269 13.42 8.64 -27.14
N ASP A 270 14.09 7.97 -28.09
CA ASP A 270 14.11 8.32 -29.51
C ASP A 270 13.16 7.46 -30.37
N ASP A 271 12.35 6.59 -29.75
CA ASP A 271 11.49 5.64 -30.47
C ASP A 271 10.06 5.59 -29.90
N GLN A 272 9.07 5.56 -30.79
CA GLN A 272 7.68 5.21 -30.44
C GLN A 272 7.44 3.69 -30.42
N GLY A 273 8.50 2.90 -30.45
CA GLY A 273 8.52 1.45 -30.39
C GLY A 273 7.94 0.85 -29.09
N PRO A 274 8.13 -0.45 -28.87
CA PRO A 274 7.47 -1.14 -27.76
C PRO A 274 7.97 -0.64 -26.41
N TRP A 275 7.14 -0.80 -25.38
CA TRP A 275 7.54 -0.60 -23.99
C TRP A 275 8.61 -1.64 -23.62
N ARG A 276 9.87 -1.22 -23.40
CA ARG A 276 11.00 -2.11 -23.12
C ARG A 276 11.54 -1.99 -21.71
N TRP A 277 11.13 -0.95 -21.00
CA TRP A 277 11.69 -0.55 -19.73
C TRP A 277 10.59 -0.30 -18.70
N GLU A 278 10.95 -0.43 -17.44
CA GLU A 278 10.16 0.02 -16.30
C GLU A 278 11.05 0.87 -15.38
N PHE A 279 10.50 1.94 -14.82
CA PHE A 279 11.17 2.70 -13.78
C PHE A 279 10.81 2.14 -12.40
N THR A 280 11.81 1.72 -11.65
CA THR A 280 11.68 1.07 -10.33
C THR A 280 12.49 1.84 -9.27
N LEU A 281 12.52 1.34 -8.03
CA LEU A 281 13.43 1.89 -7.02
C LEU A 281 14.92 1.64 -7.33
N ALA A 282 15.23 0.72 -8.25
CA ALA A 282 16.56 0.52 -8.82
C ALA A 282 16.86 1.46 -10.01
N GLY A 283 15.95 2.39 -10.33
CA GLY A 283 16.03 3.23 -11.53
C GLY A 283 15.39 2.53 -12.73
N ARG A 284 15.84 2.89 -13.95
CA ARG A 284 15.36 2.26 -15.19
C ARG A 284 15.89 0.83 -15.30
N CYS A 285 14.97 -0.12 -15.36
CA CYS A 285 15.26 -1.55 -15.51
C CYS A 285 14.56 -2.12 -16.76
N PRO A 286 15.06 -3.22 -17.36
CA PRO A 286 14.33 -3.93 -18.39
C PRO A 286 12.94 -4.35 -17.93
N LEU A 287 11.93 -4.23 -18.79
CA LEU A 287 10.58 -4.71 -18.51
C LEU A 287 10.51 -6.23 -18.74
N GLU A 288 10.32 -6.99 -17.66
CA GLU A 288 10.34 -8.45 -17.71
C GLU A 288 8.93 -9.04 -17.84
N ASP A 289 8.65 -9.75 -18.93
CA ASP A 289 7.31 -10.22 -19.29
C ASP A 289 6.70 -11.24 -18.31
N HIS A 290 7.53 -11.94 -17.54
CA HIS A 290 7.09 -12.99 -16.62
C HIS A 290 6.73 -12.45 -15.21
N LEU A 291 7.15 -11.22 -14.88
CA LEU A 291 6.82 -10.58 -13.62
C LEU A 291 5.37 -10.06 -13.64
N PRO A 292 4.70 -9.98 -12.47
CA PRO A 292 3.37 -9.38 -12.36
C PRO A 292 3.32 -7.94 -12.86
N VAL A 293 2.29 -7.60 -13.65
CA VAL A 293 2.05 -6.21 -14.04
C VAL A 293 1.60 -5.39 -12.83
N ARG A 294 2.12 -4.17 -12.72
CA ARG A 294 1.96 -3.30 -11.55
C ARG A 294 1.77 -1.84 -11.91
N HIS A 295 1.46 -1.04 -10.90
CA HIS A 295 1.20 0.40 -11.01
C HIS A 295 -0.01 0.69 -11.92
N LEU A 296 -1.03 -0.16 -11.76
CA LEU A 296 -2.32 -0.07 -12.43
C LEU A 296 -3.33 0.69 -11.57
N SER A 297 -4.17 1.47 -12.22
CA SER A 297 -5.44 1.94 -11.68
C SER A 297 -6.43 0.78 -11.56
N TRP A 298 -7.47 0.97 -10.74
CA TRP A 298 -8.59 0.03 -10.71
C TRP A 298 -9.25 -0.06 -12.10
N PHE A 299 -9.37 1.06 -12.82
CA PHE A 299 -9.91 1.10 -14.17
C PHE A 299 -9.08 0.29 -15.18
N GLU A 300 -7.76 0.37 -15.11
CA GLU A 300 -6.85 -0.44 -15.94
C GLU A 300 -6.96 -1.94 -15.64
N ALA A 301 -7.07 -2.30 -14.35
CA ALA A 301 -7.23 -3.69 -13.92
C ALA A 301 -8.58 -4.27 -14.39
N ASP A 302 -9.65 -3.52 -14.22
CA ASP A 302 -11.00 -3.89 -14.62
C ASP A 302 -11.17 -3.95 -16.15
N ALA A 303 -10.58 -3.01 -16.90
CA ALA A 303 -10.57 -3.05 -18.36
C ALA A 303 -9.81 -4.27 -18.92
N TYR A 304 -8.67 -4.61 -18.32
CA TYR A 304 -7.95 -5.84 -18.66
C TYR A 304 -8.80 -7.08 -18.38
N ALA A 305 -9.43 -7.16 -17.20
CA ALA A 305 -10.25 -8.30 -16.83
C ALA A 305 -11.39 -8.53 -17.84
N ARG A 306 -12.09 -7.46 -18.26
CA ARG A 306 -13.11 -7.54 -19.33
C ARG A 306 -12.54 -8.04 -20.65
N TRP A 307 -11.40 -7.50 -21.07
CA TRP A 307 -10.74 -7.93 -22.31
C TRP A 307 -10.38 -9.42 -22.28
N ALA A 308 -9.93 -9.91 -21.12
CA ALA A 308 -9.61 -11.32 -20.91
C ALA A 308 -10.85 -12.24 -20.78
N GLY A 309 -12.08 -11.70 -20.86
CA GLY A 309 -13.31 -12.47 -20.65
C GLY A 309 -13.55 -12.87 -19.20
N ALA A 310 -12.93 -12.17 -18.24
CA ALA A 310 -12.98 -12.43 -16.81
C ALA A 310 -13.48 -11.18 -16.05
N ARG A 311 -13.29 -11.16 -14.72
CA ARG A 311 -13.61 -10.04 -13.83
C ARG A 311 -12.57 -9.93 -12.71
N LEU A 312 -12.63 -8.84 -11.94
CA LEU A 312 -11.92 -8.76 -10.66
C LEU A 312 -12.68 -9.54 -9.57
N PRO A 313 -12.00 -10.29 -8.68
CA PRO A 313 -12.64 -10.89 -7.52
C PRO A 313 -13.19 -9.80 -6.60
N SER A 314 -14.28 -10.07 -5.90
CA SER A 314 -14.67 -9.31 -4.72
C SER A 314 -13.66 -9.52 -3.58
N GLU A 315 -13.62 -8.62 -2.60
CA GLU A 315 -12.74 -8.78 -1.43
C GLU A 315 -13.06 -10.06 -0.62
N ALA A 316 -14.32 -10.48 -0.61
CA ALA A 316 -14.78 -11.70 0.06
C ALA A 316 -14.37 -12.97 -0.69
N GLU A 317 -14.48 -12.98 -2.02
CA GLU A 317 -13.96 -14.08 -2.86
C GLU A 317 -12.45 -14.23 -2.69
N TRP A 318 -11.73 -13.12 -2.66
CA TRP A 318 -10.28 -13.13 -2.44
C TRP A 318 -9.92 -13.69 -1.05
N GLU A 319 -10.59 -13.24 0.00
CA GLU A 319 -10.34 -13.70 1.37
C GLU A 319 -10.64 -15.19 1.55
N LEU A 320 -11.79 -15.65 1.01
CA LEU A 320 -12.12 -17.08 1.00
C LEU A 320 -11.04 -17.88 0.25
N ALA A 321 -10.64 -17.43 -0.93
CA ALA A 321 -9.65 -18.13 -1.74
C ALA A 321 -8.28 -18.19 -1.05
N SER A 322 -7.86 -17.10 -0.41
CA SER A 322 -6.60 -17.05 0.36
C SER A 322 -6.62 -18.09 1.48
N HIS A 323 -7.69 -18.12 2.28
CA HIS A 323 -7.86 -19.09 3.36
C HIS A 323 -7.97 -20.53 2.85
N LYS A 324 -8.73 -20.77 1.77
CA LYS A 324 -9.00 -22.11 1.25
C LYS A 324 -7.77 -22.73 0.57
N HIS A 325 -7.07 -21.95 -0.24
CA HIS A 325 -6.02 -22.46 -1.13
C HIS A 325 -4.61 -22.21 -0.59
N GLY A 326 -4.42 -21.27 0.35
CA GLY A 326 -3.13 -20.99 0.97
C GLY A 326 -2.03 -20.80 -0.08
N ALA A 327 -0.98 -21.62 0.01
CA ALA A 327 0.17 -21.57 -0.91
C ALA A 327 -0.17 -21.82 -2.39
N SER A 328 -1.31 -22.47 -2.70
CA SER A 328 -1.75 -22.64 -4.09
C SER A 328 -2.23 -21.33 -4.72
N LEU A 329 -2.69 -20.37 -3.92
CA LEU A 329 -2.93 -18.99 -4.36
C LEU A 329 -1.59 -18.23 -4.36
N GLN A 330 -0.75 -18.57 -5.33
CA GLN A 330 0.61 -18.04 -5.46
C GLN A 330 0.59 -16.53 -5.60
N GLN A 331 1.60 -15.84 -5.08
CA GLN A 331 1.71 -14.38 -5.15
C GLN A 331 0.52 -13.66 -4.48
N SER A 332 -0.14 -14.29 -3.50
CA SER A 332 -1.22 -13.67 -2.73
C SER A 332 -0.71 -12.53 -1.84
N HIS A 333 0.49 -12.64 -1.30
CA HIS A 333 1.10 -11.65 -0.40
C HIS A 333 2.54 -11.35 -0.78
N GLY A 334 3.01 -10.16 -0.41
CA GLY A 334 4.40 -9.72 -0.56
C GLY A 334 4.82 -9.50 -2.02
N GLN A 335 3.86 -9.39 -2.95
CA GLN A 335 4.14 -9.24 -4.37
C GLN A 335 3.52 -7.94 -4.88
N LEU A 336 2.19 -7.84 -4.91
CA LEU A 336 1.46 -6.62 -5.23
C LEU A 336 0.16 -6.58 -4.44
N TRP A 337 -0.31 -5.37 -4.13
CA TRP A 337 -1.71 -5.19 -3.78
C TRP A 337 -2.58 -5.54 -4.98
N GLN A 338 -3.70 -6.23 -4.74
CA GLN A 338 -4.55 -6.76 -5.80
C GLN A 338 -5.88 -6.03 -5.79
N TRP A 339 -6.19 -5.30 -6.86
CA TRP A 339 -7.48 -4.65 -7.01
C TRP A 339 -8.62 -5.68 -6.94
N THR A 340 -9.64 -5.35 -6.14
CA THR A 340 -10.90 -6.11 -6.07
C THR A 340 -12.03 -5.33 -6.73
N SER A 341 -13.15 -5.99 -7.02
CA SER A 341 -14.39 -5.32 -7.45
C SER A 341 -15.16 -4.66 -6.30
N SER A 342 -14.69 -4.78 -5.06
CA SER A 342 -15.40 -4.30 -3.86
C SER A 342 -15.10 -2.83 -3.57
N PRO A 343 -16.11 -1.97 -3.47
CA PRO A 343 -15.93 -0.61 -2.96
C PRO A 343 -15.56 -0.68 -1.47
N TYR A 344 -14.70 0.24 -1.02
CA TYR A 344 -14.34 0.35 0.39
C TYR A 344 -15.52 0.87 1.22
N ARG A 345 -16.24 -0.07 1.84
CA ARG A 345 -17.43 0.16 2.65
C ARG A 345 -17.27 -0.44 4.06
N PRO A 346 -17.99 0.10 5.06
CA PRO A 346 -18.02 -0.52 6.39
C PRO A 346 -18.57 -1.94 6.28
N TYR A 347 -17.97 -2.89 6.99
CA TYR A 347 -18.59 -4.18 7.21
C TYR A 347 -19.87 -4.02 8.05
N PRO A 348 -20.87 -4.91 7.91
CA PRO A 348 -22.07 -4.88 8.73
C PRO A 348 -21.75 -4.87 10.22
N GLY A 349 -22.19 -3.83 10.93
CA GLY A 349 -21.92 -3.66 12.36
C GLY A 349 -20.62 -2.92 12.69
N PHE A 350 -19.85 -2.46 11.69
CA PHE A 350 -18.69 -1.61 11.91
C PHE A 350 -19.05 -0.36 12.72
N GLN A 351 -18.24 -0.06 13.73
CA GLN A 351 -18.29 1.17 14.51
C GLN A 351 -16.88 1.73 14.62
N PRO A 352 -16.66 3.02 14.30
CA PRO A 352 -15.34 3.63 14.46
C PRO A 352 -14.96 3.68 15.95
N ALA A 353 -13.67 3.63 16.24
CA ALA A 353 -13.17 3.85 17.59
C ALA A 353 -13.61 5.23 18.14
N ALA A 354 -13.74 5.36 19.46
CA ALA A 354 -14.06 6.65 20.07
C ALA A 354 -12.85 7.61 20.02
N GLY A 355 -13.14 8.91 19.99
CA GLY A 355 -12.12 9.98 19.98
C GLY A 355 -11.45 10.19 18.62
N ALA A 356 -10.36 10.96 18.60
CA ALA A 356 -9.68 11.36 17.36
C ALA A 356 -9.19 10.16 16.53
N VAL A 357 -8.80 9.06 17.19
CA VAL A 357 -8.34 7.83 16.53
C VAL A 357 -9.45 7.17 15.70
N GLY A 358 -10.73 7.44 15.99
CA GLY A 358 -11.87 7.01 15.16
C GLY A 358 -11.88 7.57 13.73
N GLU A 359 -11.11 8.63 13.47
CA GLU A 359 -10.95 9.20 12.13
C GLU A 359 -10.01 8.40 11.22
N TYR A 360 -9.35 7.36 11.74
CA TYR A 360 -8.31 6.62 11.03
C TYR A 360 -8.82 6.00 9.71
N ASN A 361 -9.97 5.32 9.76
CA ASN A 361 -10.49 4.55 8.61
C ASN A 361 -11.90 4.95 8.19
N GLY A 362 -12.84 5.09 9.14
CA GLY A 362 -14.27 5.16 8.85
C GLY A 362 -14.67 6.31 7.89
N LYS A 363 -14.05 7.48 8.03
CA LYS A 363 -14.37 8.65 7.19
C LYS A 363 -13.94 8.52 5.72
N PHE A 364 -13.13 7.51 5.40
CA PHE A 364 -12.63 7.24 4.06
C PHE A 364 -13.46 6.17 3.31
N MET A 365 -14.51 5.61 3.92
CA MET A 365 -15.35 4.53 3.36
C MET A 365 -16.36 5.01 2.29
N THR A 366 -15.86 5.79 1.32
CA THR A 366 -16.58 6.26 0.13
C THR A 366 -15.59 6.50 -1.00
N SER A 367 -16.06 6.33 -2.25
CA SER A 367 -15.30 6.68 -3.47
C SER A 367 -13.92 6.04 -3.61
N GLN A 368 -13.74 4.85 -3.02
CA GLN A 368 -12.50 4.08 -3.06
C GLN A 368 -12.81 2.59 -3.25
N PHE A 369 -11.84 1.84 -3.76
CA PHE A 369 -11.92 0.39 -3.94
C PHE A 369 -10.91 -0.31 -3.06
N VAL A 370 -11.26 -1.53 -2.64
CA VAL A 370 -10.42 -2.36 -1.77
C VAL A 370 -9.35 -3.06 -2.59
N LEU A 371 -8.14 -3.12 -2.03
CA LEU A 371 -7.07 -4.00 -2.47
C LEU A 371 -6.71 -5.00 -1.36
N ARG A 372 -6.35 -6.22 -1.76
CA ARG A 372 -6.00 -7.31 -0.84
C ARG A 372 -4.59 -7.84 -1.09
N GLY A 373 -4.12 -8.70 -0.18
CA GLY A 373 -2.76 -9.24 -0.19
C GLY A 373 -1.77 -8.33 0.53
N SER A 374 -0.65 -8.07 -0.12
CA SER A 374 0.32 -7.05 0.22
C SER A 374 1.34 -6.89 -0.90
N SER A 375 2.04 -5.76 -0.93
CA SER A 375 3.07 -5.52 -1.93
C SER A 375 4.45 -5.95 -1.45
N GLN A 376 5.40 -5.95 -2.37
CA GLN A 376 6.83 -6.11 -2.10
C GLN A 376 7.43 -4.97 -1.25
N LEU A 377 6.70 -3.86 -1.08
CA LEU A 377 7.06 -2.72 -0.24
C LEU A 377 6.42 -2.78 1.16
N THR A 378 5.45 -3.68 1.36
CA THR A 378 4.78 -3.85 2.65
C THR A 378 5.75 -4.49 3.67
N PRO A 379 5.95 -3.89 4.86
CA PRO A 379 6.85 -4.46 5.86
C PRO A 379 6.49 -5.89 6.27
N ARG A 380 7.52 -6.73 6.50
CA ARG A 380 7.34 -8.13 6.92
C ARG A 380 6.51 -8.19 8.21
N GLY A 381 5.50 -9.06 8.20
CA GLY A 381 4.60 -9.27 9.35
C GLY A 381 3.48 -8.23 9.48
N HIS A 382 3.37 -7.27 8.54
CA HIS A 382 2.27 -6.31 8.51
C HIS A 382 1.03 -6.82 7.78
N SER A 383 1.18 -7.75 6.84
CA SER A 383 0.08 -8.28 6.03
C SER A 383 -0.79 -9.28 6.81
N ARG A 384 -2.07 -9.34 6.45
CA ARG A 384 -3.06 -10.26 7.00
C ARG A 384 -4.01 -10.67 5.89
N ASP A 385 -4.54 -11.88 5.97
CA ASP A 385 -5.60 -12.30 5.07
C ASP A 385 -6.79 -11.36 5.11
N THR A 386 -7.08 -10.68 6.22
CA THR A 386 -8.21 -9.74 6.40
C THR A 386 -7.86 -8.27 6.10
N TYR A 387 -6.60 -7.97 5.77
CA TYR A 387 -6.15 -6.59 5.59
C TYR A 387 -6.86 -5.90 4.42
N ARG A 388 -7.49 -4.76 4.66
CA ARG A 388 -8.18 -3.98 3.62
C ARG A 388 -7.41 -2.70 3.32
N ASN A 389 -6.59 -2.73 2.28
CA ASN A 389 -6.02 -1.51 1.73
C ASN A 389 -7.04 -0.84 0.81
N PHE A 390 -6.96 0.47 0.61
CA PHE A 390 -7.95 1.19 -0.17
C PHE A 390 -7.35 2.43 -0.84
N PHE A 391 -7.73 2.65 -2.09
CA PHE A 391 -7.35 3.82 -2.87
C PHE A 391 -8.48 4.24 -3.80
N THR A 392 -8.44 5.48 -4.28
CA THR A 392 -9.33 5.94 -5.34
C THR A 392 -9.09 5.14 -6.62
N PRO A 393 -10.12 4.90 -7.45
CA PRO A 393 -9.98 4.01 -8.60
C PRO A 393 -8.97 4.51 -9.66
N ALA A 394 -8.66 5.81 -9.71
CA ALA A 394 -7.68 6.40 -10.61
C ALA A 394 -6.22 6.38 -10.07
N SER A 395 -5.98 5.91 -8.85
CA SER A 395 -4.65 5.85 -8.23
C SER A 395 -3.76 4.82 -8.93
N ARG A 396 -2.54 5.21 -9.32
CA ARG A 396 -1.61 4.35 -10.11
C ARG A 396 -0.20 4.23 -9.53
N TRP A 397 0.17 5.04 -8.52
CA TRP A 397 1.53 5.03 -7.99
C TRP A 397 1.80 3.89 -7.02
N MET A 398 0.73 3.29 -6.52
CA MET A 398 0.71 2.12 -5.64
C MET A 398 1.38 0.95 -6.35
N ALA A 399 2.05 0.09 -5.59
CA ALA A 399 2.45 -1.24 -6.05
C ALA A 399 1.22 -2.17 -6.14
N ALA A 400 0.34 -1.86 -7.10
CA ALA A 400 -0.94 -2.52 -7.31
C ALA A 400 -1.00 -3.17 -8.70
N GLY A 401 -1.43 -4.44 -8.73
CA GLY A 401 -1.68 -5.23 -9.93
C GLY A 401 -3.09 -5.82 -9.90
N LEU A 402 -3.27 -6.94 -10.58
CA LEU A 402 -4.56 -7.62 -10.64
C LEU A 402 -4.44 -9.15 -10.64
N ARG A 403 -5.52 -9.78 -10.17
CA ARG A 403 -5.80 -11.21 -10.25
C ARG A 403 -7.19 -11.40 -10.84
N LEU A 404 -7.34 -12.35 -11.74
CA LEU A 404 -8.63 -12.61 -12.39
C LEU A 404 -9.50 -13.54 -11.54
N ALA A 405 -10.81 -13.35 -11.64
CA ALA A 405 -11.86 -14.26 -11.20
C ALA A 405 -12.85 -14.50 -12.35
N GLN A 406 -13.56 -15.62 -12.32
CA GLN A 406 -14.67 -15.92 -13.24
C GLN A 406 -15.83 -16.56 -12.47
#